data_AF-A0A1F7ZQK2-F1
#
_entry.id   AF-A0A1F7ZQK2-F1
#
_cell.length_a   1.000
_cell.length_b   1.000
_cell.length_c   1.000
_cell.angle_alpha   90.00
_cell.angle_beta   90.00
_cell.angle_gamma   90.00
#
_symmetry.space_group_name_H-M   'P 1'
#
loop_
_entity.id
_entity.type
_entity.pdbx_description
1 polymer ?
#
loop_
_entity_poly.entity_id
_entity_poly.type
_entity_poly.pdbx_seq_one_letter_code
_entity_poly.pdbx_strand_id
1 'polypeptide(L)'
;MPPQVRPLSDGSVKPFFLWCMHCQRLCAGRYKRETDRPFEINCYFGGKGSILCHQCSHDSTACDSVALGMLGNGWDYSQILEWATGFWDTRKGNEDEYKWPERVRSSVVSALSELNSAFNKTEETHRREHTLTDENHDAMVAYRTYVEKRRRLLVQLHVPDEDESEEDWESYWSSRLLRLLPGDSGYVLWMVALRAFRGAIEDAITSCAVRGSDDVKKCWMADDILESFPVECEKI
;
A
#
# COMPACT_ATOMS: atom_id res chain seq x y z
N MET A 1 17.55 -6.72 31.93
CA MET A 1 17.10 -7.54 30.79
C MET A 1 18.16 -7.46 29.71
N PRO A 2 18.71 -8.58 29.21
CA PRO A 2 19.57 -8.53 28.02
C PRO A 2 18.75 -8.01 26.83
N PRO A 3 19.33 -7.19 25.94
CA PRO A 3 18.63 -6.76 24.73
C PRO A 3 18.26 -8.00 23.91
N GLN A 4 16.99 -8.14 23.57
CA GLN A 4 16.55 -9.13 22.59
C GLN A 4 17.20 -8.79 21.25
N VAL A 5 18.29 -9.48 20.93
CA VAL A 5 18.88 -9.45 19.59
C VAL A 5 17.93 -10.27 18.71
N ARG A 6 17.17 -9.60 17.83
CA ARG A 6 16.39 -10.30 16.79
C ARG A 6 17.33 -11.26 16.06
N PRO A 7 16.95 -12.53 15.85
CA PRO A 7 17.71 -13.44 15.02
C PRO A 7 17.95 -12.79 13.66
N LEU A 8 19.22 -12.57 13.32
CA LEU A 8 19.62 -12.04 12.03
C LEU A 8 19.32 -13.12 10.99
N SER A 9 18.36 -12.88 10.10
CA SER A 9 18.13 -13.77 8.97
C SER A 9 19.30 -13.65 8.00
N ASP A 10 19.95 -14.77 7.65
CA ASP A 10 21.04 -14.79 6.65
C ASP A 10 20.51 -14.61 5.19
N GLY A 11 19.26 -14.15 5.03
CA GLY A 11 18.57 -14.01 3.75
C GLY A 11 18.13 -12.58 3.44
N SER A 12 17.79 -12.33 2.17
CA SER A 12 17.14 -11.09 1.75
C SER A 12 15.69 -11.06 2.24
N VAL A 13 15.26 -9.95 2.84
CA VAL A 13 13.89 -9.76 3.31
C VAL A 13 13.18 -8.78 2.38
N LYS A 14 12.00 -9.18 1.88
CA LYS A 14 11.05 -8.28 1.20
C LYS A 14 10.10 -7.73 2.26
N PRO A 15 10.12 -6.43 2.55
CA PRO A 15 9.22 -5.88 3.53
C PRO A 15 7.82 -5.72 2.92
N PHE A 16 6.79 -6.07 3.68
CA PHE A 16 5.40 -5.76 3.34
C PHE A 16 5.18 -4.25 3.25
N PHE A 17 5.61 -3.54 4.30
CA PHE A 17 5.56 -2.09 4.45
C PHE A 17 6.97 -1.55 4.79
N LEU A 18 7.25 -0.26 4.55
CA LEU A 18 8.59 0.36 4.64
C LEU A 18 9.55 -0.04 3.50
N TRP A 19 8.99 -0.36 2.33
CA TRP A 19 9.76 -0.40 1.09
C TRP A 19 10.22 1.02 0.69
N CYS A 20 11.24 1.08 -0.18
CA CYS A 20 11.82 2.34 -0.66
C CYS A 20 11.03 2.93 -1.84
N MET A 21 10.79 4.25 -1.84
CA MET A 21 10.16 5.00 -2.93
C MET A 21 10.92 4.86 -4.25
N HIS A 22 12.25 4.70 -4.25
CA HIS A 22 12.99 4.39 -5.48
C HIS A 22 12.55 3.05 -6.07
N CYS A 23 12.38 2.01 -5.24
CA CYS A 23 11.91 0.70 -5.70
C CYS A 23 10.47 0.77 -6.20
N GLN A 24 9.60 1.50 -5.51
CA GLN A 24 8.21 1.68 -5.94
C GLN A 24 8.13 2.40 -7.29
N ARG A 25 8.82 3.54 -7.44
CA ARG A 25 8.88 4.30 -8.69
C ARG A 25 9.43 3.47 -9.84
N LEU A 26 10.50 2.70 -9.59
CA LEU A 26 11.09 1.81 -10.58
C LEU A 26 10.14 0.68 -11.00
N CYS A 27 9.48 0.03 -10.04
CA CYS A 27 8.51 -1.03 -10.34
C CYS A 27 7.31 -0.45 -11.09
N ALA A 28 6.78 0.70 -10.65
CA ALA A 28 5.65 1.38 -11.27
C ALA A 28 5.96 1.77 -12.72
N GLY A 29 7.15 2.32 -12.99
CA GLY A 29 7.58 2.66 -14.35
C GLY A 29 7.76 1.46 -15.28
N ARG A 30 7.98 0.25 -14.72
CA ARG A 30 8.07 -1.01 -15.46
C ARG A 30 6.75 -1.76 -15.55
N TYR A 31 5.74 -1.36 -14.80
CA TYR A 31 4.44 -2.02 -14.76
C TYR A 31 3.60 -1.58 -15.97
N LYS A 32 3.36 -2.51 -16.90
CA LYS A 32 2.63 -2.25 -18.14
C LYS A 32 1.21 -2.79 -18.06
N ARG A 33 0.28 -2.18 -18.82
CA ARG A 33 -1.12 -2.63 -18.91
C ARG A 33 -1.28 -4.06 -19.44
N GLU A 34 -0.30 -4.55 -20.20
CA GLU A 34 -0.26 -5.90 -20.76
C GLU A 34 0.26 -6.95 -19.76
N THR A 35 0.65 -6.52 -18.55
CA THR A 35 1.21 -7.43 -17.55
C THR A 35 0.08 -8.25 -16.94
N ASP A 36 0.07 -9.56 -17.17
CA ASP A 36 -0.91 -10.44 -16.52
C ASP A 36 -0.42 -10.93 -15.14
N ARG A 37 -0.12 -9.99 -14.24
CA ARG A 37 0.31 -10.29 -12.87
C ARG A 37 0.00 -9.12 -11.92
N PRO A 38 -0.11 -9.36 -10.61
CA PRO A 38 -0.29 -8.28 -9.64
C PRO A 38 0.91 -7.33 -9.65
N PHE A 39 0.70 -6.10 -9.19
CA PHE A 39 1.78 -5.17 -8.97
C PHE A 39 2.55 -5.54 -7.71
N GLU A 40 3.88 -5.66 -7.82
CA GLU A 40 4.73 -5.95 -6.68
C GLU A 40 5.88 -4.97 -6.57
N ILE A 41 6.10 -4.46 -5.37
CA ILE A 41 7.26 -3.63 -5.05
C ILE A 41 8.42 -4.55 -4.70
N ASN A 42 9.32 -4.77 -5.66
CA ASN A 42 10.48 -5.63 -5.52
C ASN A 42 11.63 -4.94 -4.75
N CYS A 43 11.35 -4.52 -3.51
CA CYS A 43 12.32 -3.94 -2.60
C CYS A 43 12.85 -5.03 -1.65
N TYR A 44 14.15 -5.30 -1.68
CA TYR A 44 14.76 -6.32 -0.83
C TYR A 44 15.87 -5.71 0.02
N PHE A 45 15.88 -6.00 1.32
CA PHE A 45 16.94 -5.60 2.23
C PHE A 45 17.81 -6.81 2.57
N GLY A 46 19.13 -6.58 2.69
CA GLY A 46 20.03 -7.61 3.21
C GLY A 46 19.80 -7.81 4.71
N GLY A 47 19.70 -9.06 5.17
CA GLY A 47 19.36 -9.38 6.57
C GLY A 47 20.38 -8.93 7.63
N LYS A 48 21.56 -8.44 7.25
CA LYS A 48 22.61 -7.93 8.17
C LYS A 48 22.57 -6.41 8.29
N GLY A 49 21.53 -5.87 8.91
CA GLY A 49 21.48 -4.46 9.31
C GLY A 49 21.69 -3.45 8.16
N SER A 50 21.45 -3.87 6.91
CA SER A 50 21.61 -3.01 5.76
C SER A 50 20.53 -1.94 5.81
N ILE A 51 20.94 -0.69 5.94
CA ILE A 51 20.04 0.47 5.88
C ILE A 51 19.52 0.66 4.45
N LEU A 52 20.27 0.17 3.45
CA LEU A 52 19.92 0.26 2.05
C LEU A 52 19.30 -1.05 1.54
N CYS A 53 18.30 -0.92 0.69
CA CYS A 53 17.80 -2.01 -0.13
C CYS A 53 18.81 -2.36 -1.23
N HIS A 54 18.68 -3.55 -1.84
CA HIS A 54 19.58 -4.02 -2.89
C HIS A 54 19.70 -3.05 -4.07
N GLN A 55 18.58 -2.45 -4.50
CA GLN A 55 18.56 -1.50 -5.60
C GLN A 55 19.35 -0.23 -5.27
N CYS A 56 19.06 0.40 -4.11
CA CYS A 56 19.74 1.64 -3.71
C CYS A 56 21.22 1.39 -3.39
N SER A 57 21.56 0.23 -2.81
CA SER A 57 22.94 -0.20 -2.60
C SER A 57 23.70 -0.34 -3.93
N HIS A 58 23.12 -1.02 -4.92
CA HIS A 58 23.69 -1.14 -6.26
C HIS A 58 23.90 0.23 -6.92
N ASP A 59 22.92 1.12 -6.80
CA ASP A 59 22.98 2.45 -7.41
C ASP A 59 23.80 3.46 -6.60
N SER A 60 24.37 3.06 -5.45
CA SER A 60 25.11 3.93 -4.53
C SER A 60 24.30 5.17 -4.09
N THR A 61 23.00 4.97 -3.85
CA THR A 61 22.06 6.02 -3.42
C THR A 61 21.44 5.68 -2.07
N ALA A 62 20.99 6.70 -1.34
CA ALA A 62 20.22 6.48 -0.13
C ALA A 62 18.83 5.92 -0.46
N CYS A 63 18.30 5.05 0.42
CA CYS A 63 16.88 4.71 0.35
C CYS A 63 16.04 5.88 0.80
N ASP A 64 15.03 6.20 0.00
CA ASP A 64 14.01 7.18 0.38
C ASP A 64 12.75 6.41 0.83
N SER A 65 12.34 6.57 2.08
CA SER A 65 11.10 5.95 2.58
C SER A 65 9.88 6.72 2.11
N VAL A 66 8.67 6.20 2.33
CA VAL A 66 7.49 7.07 2.35
C VAL A 66 7.69 8.14 3.44
N ALA A 67 7.30 9.39 3.16
CA ALA A 67 7.43 10.49 4.11
C ALA A 67 6.73 10.16 5.44
N LEU A 68 7.35 10.48 6.59
CA LEU A 68 6.89 10.05 7.92
C LEU A 68 5.43 10.46 8.24
N GLY A 69 4.99 11.61 7.73
CA GLY A 69 3.62 12.13 7.85
C GLY A 69 2.57 11.40 7.00
N MET A 70 2.99 10.45 6.16
CA MET A 70 2.16 9.67 5.25
C MET A 70 2.35 8.15 5.42
N LEU A 71 3.02 7.71 6.48
CA LEU A 71 3.32 6.29 6.67
C LEU A 71 2.06 5.41 6.71
N GLY A 72 0.95 5.93 7.22
CA GLY A 72 -0.35 5.25 7.20
C GLY A 72 -0.89 5.11 5.79
N ASN A 73 -0.76 6.14 4.93
CA ASN A 73 -1.12 6.00 3.52
C ASN A 73 -0.24 4.97 2.80
N GLY A 74 1.05 4.88 3.16
CA GLY A 74 1.95 3.85 2.63
C GLY A 74 1.59 2.43 3.09
N TRP A 75 1.08 2.29 4.31
CA TRP A 75 0.52 1.04 4.83
C TRP A 75 -0.75 0.66 4.07
N ASP A 76 -1.71 1.58 3.97
CA ASP A 76 -2.97 1.41 3.24
C ASP A 76 -2.71 0.98 1.79
N TYR A 77 -1.76 1.64 1.13
CA TYR A 77 -1.34 1.27 -0.22
C TYR A 77 -0.76 -0.16 -0.26
N SER A 78 0.03 -0.57 0.72
CA SER A 78 0.57 -1.93 0.78
C SER A 78 -0.53 -2.98 0.99
N GLN A 79 -1.52 -2.69 1.84
CA GLN A 79 -2.71 -3.55 2.02
C GLN A 79 -3.50 -3.69 0.71
N ILE A 80 -3.69 -2.60 -0.04
CA ILE A 80 -4.39 -2.66 -1.33
C ILE A 80 -3.63 -3.52 -2.34
N LEU A 81 -2.29 -3.43 -2.36
CA LEU A 81 -1.48 -4.27 -3.26
C LEU A 81 -1.57 -5.75 -2.91
N GLU A 82 -1.57 -6.09 -1.61
CA GLU A 82 -1.76 -7.47 -1.15
C GLU A 82 -3.17 -7.98 -1.44
N TRP A 83 -4.21 -7.22 -1.12
CA TRP A 83 -5.59 -7.56 -1.48
C TRP A 83 -5.75 -7.79 -2.98
N ALA A 84 -5.11 -6.97 -3.82
CA ALA A 84 -5.20 -7.09 -5.27
C ALA A 84 -4.53 -8.36 -5.82
N THR A 85 -3.65 -9.05 -5.07
CA THR A 85 -3.12 -10.35 -5.53
C THR A 85 -4.21 -11.42 -5.61
N GLY A 86 -5.31 -11.25 -4.85
CA GLY A 86 -6.49 -12.12 -4.87
C GLY A 86 -7.11 -12.29 -6.27
N PHE A 87 -6.90 -11.35 -7.19
CA PHE A 87 -7.37 -11.48 -8.57
C PHE A 87 -6.57 -12.51 -9.41
N TRP A 88 -5.39 -12.92 -8.94
CA TRP A 88 -4.52 -13.92 -9.55
C TRP A 88 -4.35 -15.17 -8.70
N ASP A 89 -4.73 -15.14 -7.42
CA ASP A 89 -4.65 -16.29 -6.53
C ASP A 89 -5.64 -17.39 -6.93
N THR A 90 -5.09 -18.47 -7.46
CA THR A 90 -5.73 -19.78 -7.57
C THR A 90 -5.31 -20.57 -6.32
N ARG A 91 -5.97 -20.34 -5.17
CA ARG A 91 -5.66 -21.13 -3.97
C ARG A 91 -6.14 -22.57 -4.15
N LYS A 92 -5.17 -23.41 -4.59
CA LYS A 92 -5.12 -24.88 -4.55
C LYS A 92 -5.92 -25.46 -3.37
N GLY A 93 -7.02 -26.14 -3.65
CA GLY A 93 -7.63 -27.02 -2.65
C GLY A 93 -9.01 -27.57 -3.00
N ASN A 94 -9.88 -26.78 -3.63
CA ASN A 94 -11.25 -27.20 -3.92
C ASN A 94 -11.56 -27.03 -5.41
N GLU A 95 -12.25 -28.00 -5.99
CA GLU A 95 -12.53 -28.14 -7.43
C GLU A 95 -13.40 -27.01 -8.03
N ASP A 96 -13.92 -26.10 -7.20
CA ASP A 96 -14.69 -24.91 -7.58
C ASP A 96 -13.86 -23.61 -7.58
N GLU A 97 -12.65 -23.67 -8.12
CA GLU A 97 -11.71 -22.55 -8.17
C GLU A 97 -12.16 -21.50 -9.22
N TYR A 98 -12.82 -20.44 -8.77
CA TYR A 98 -13.24 -19.34 -9.65
C TYR A 98 -12.03 -18.50 -10.07
N LYS A 99 -11.59 -18.71 -11.32
CA LYS A 99 -10.56 -17.88 -11.94
C LYS A 99 -11.17 -16.61 -12.51
N TRP A 100 -10.68 -15.45 -12.07
CA TRP A 100 -11.10 -14.17 -12.65
C TRP A 100 -10.80 -14.11 -14.16
N PRO A 101 -11.79 -13.71 -14.99
CA PRO A 101 -11.57 -13.56 -16.42
C PRO A 101 -10.42 -12.59 -16.72
N GLU A 102 -9.69 -12.84 -17.81
CA GLU A 102 -8.59 -11.98 -18.26
C GLU A 102 -8.98 -10.50 -18.33
N ARG A 103 -10.18 -10.19 -18.85
CA ARG A 103 -10.71 -8.82 -18.87
C ARG A 103 -10.80 -8.15 -17.50
N VAL A 104 -11.15 -8.89 -16.44
CA VAL A 104 -11.17 -8.34 -15.06
C VAL A 104 -9.74 -8.03 -14.64
N ARG A 105 -8.84 -9.01 -14.81
CA ARG A 105 -7.43 -8.86 -14.44
C ARG A 105 -6.76 -7.71 -15.19
N SER A 106 -7.05 -7.51 -16.48
CA SER A 106 -6.58 -6.36 -17.26
C SER A 106 -7.09 -5.01 -16.74
N SER A 107 -8.35 -4.96 -16.29
CA SER A 107 -8.90 -3.76 -15.64
C SER A 107 -8.22 -3.51 -14.29
N VAL A 108 -7.99 -4.55 -13.49
CA VAL A 108 -7.26 -4.46 -12.21
C VAL A 108 -5.84 -3.95 -12.44
N VAL A 109 -5.13 -4.45 -13.45
CA VAL A 109 -3.78 -3.97 -13.82
C VAL A 109 -3.80 -2.49 -14.19
N SER A 110 -4.80 -2.07 -14.96
CA SER A 110 -4.94 -0.66 -15.36
C SER A 110 -5.21 0.23 -14.14
N ALA A 111 -6.13 -0.20 -13.25
CA ALA A 111 -6.44 0.50 -12.01
C ALA A 111 -5.23 0.58 -11.07
N LEU A 112 -4.47 -0.51 -10.91
CA LEU A 112 -3.23 -0.55 -10.13
C LEU A 112 -2.19 0.42 -10.70
N SER A 113 -2.03 0.47 -12.03
CA SER A 113 -1.11 1.41 -12.67
C SER A 113 -1.45 2.87 -12.34
N GLU A 114 -2.73 3.22 -12.36
CA GLU A 114 -3.21 4.56 -12.00
C GLU A 114 -3.03 4.85 -10.51
N LEU A 115 -3.38 3.89 -9.63
CA LEU A 115 -3.17 3.98 -8.18
C LEU A 115 -1.70 4.20 -7.84
N ASN A 116 -0.79 3.43 -8.46
CA ASN A 116 0.66 3.56 -8.27
C ASN A 116 1.17 4.96 -8.64
N SER A 117 0.68 5.51 -9.75
CA SER A 117 1.02 6.86 -10.19
C SER A 117 0.47 7.92 -9.22
N ALA A 118 -0.76 7.75 -8.76
CA ALA A 118 -1.41 8.67 -7.84
C ALA A 118 -0.73 8.65 -6.46
N PHE A 119 -0.35 7.48 -5.94
CA PHE A 119 0.41 7.37 -4.69
C PHE A 119 1.74 8.14 -4.80
N ASN A 120 2.52 7.90 -5.86
CA ASN A 120 3.78 8.61 -6.07
C ASN A 120 3.59 10.14 -6.14
N LYS A 121 2.58 10.61 -6.88
CA LYS A 121 2.28 12.06 -6.98
C LYS A 121 1.83 12.66 -5.65
N THR A 122 1.07 11.91 -4.86
CA THR A 122 0.64 12.32 -3.51
C THR A 122 1.86 12.51 -2.62
N GLU A 123 2.76 11.53 -2.63
CA GLU A 123 4.00 11.53 -1.87
C GLU A 123 4.92 12.70 -2.26
N GLU A 124 5.11 12.92 -3.57
CA GLU A 124 5.85 14.06 -4.09
C GLU A 124 5.23 15.40 -3.66
N THR A 125 3.90 15.50 -3.70
CA THR A 125 3.17 16.71 -3.32
C THR A 125 3.38 17.03 -1.84
N HIS A 126 3.26 16.02 -0.97
CA HIS A 126 3.52 16.16 0.46
C HIS A 126 4.97 16.55 0.76
N ARG A 127 5.94 15.92 0.06
CA ARG A 127 7.35 16.29 0.20
C ARG A 127 7.63 17.73 -0.21
N ARG A 128 7.03 18.19 -1.31
CA ARG A 128 7.19 19.57 -1.78
C ARG A 128 6.63 20.58 -0.78
N GLU A 129 5.44 20.33 -0.24
CA GLU A 129 4.84 21.17 0.83
C GLU A 129 5.80 21.35 2.01
N HIS A 130 6.45 20.26 2.42
CA HIS A 130 7.36 20.27 3.57
C HIS A 130 8.83 20.52 3.20
N THR A 131 9.13 20.88 1.94
CA THR A 131 10.48 21.15 1.45
C THR A 131 11.45 19.98 1.72
N LEU A 132 10.99 18.74 1.59
CA LEU A 132 11.75 17.50 1.84
C LEU A 132 12.49 16.98 0.60
N THR A 133 12.63 17.80 -0.43
CA THR A 133 13.32 17.43 -1.68
C THR A 133 14.80 17.78 -1.67
N ASP A 134 15.20 18.67 -0.76
CA ASP A 134 16.59 19.11 -0.56
C ASP A 134 17.05 18.75 0.87
N GLU A 135 18.36 18.66 1.07
CA GLU A 135 18.99 18.43 2.39
C GLU A 135 18.96 19.69 3.28
N ASN A 136 17.80 20.35 3.37
CA ASN A 136 17.61 21.53 4.20
C ASN A 136 17.35 21.12 5.65
N HIS A 137 18.34 21.39 6.53
CA HIS A 137 18.26 21.06 7.95
C HIS A 137 17.05 21.68 8.66
N ASP A 138 16.74 22.96 8.39
CA ASP A 138 15.64 23.66 9.04
C ASP A 138 14.29 23.09 8.61
N ALA A 139 14.15 22.73 7.32
CA ALA A 139 12.98 22.03 6.82
C ALA A 139 12.81 20.66 7.51
N MET A 140 13.90 19.89 7.70
CA MET A 140 13.85 18.62 8.42
C MET A 140 13.46 18.76 9.90
N VAL A 141 13.90 19.84 10.57
CA VAL A 141 13.50 20.13 11.96
C VAL A 141 12.03 20.52 12.04
N ALA A 142 11.58 21.40 11.14
CA ALA A 142 10.17 21.79 11.04
C ALA A 142 9.28 20.59 10.74
N TYR A 143 9.69 19.71 9.83
CA TYR A 143 8.95 18.50 9.48
C TYR A 143 8.88 17.50 10.64
N ARG A 144 9.98 17.29 11.37
CA ARG A 144 9.96 16.46 12.60
C ARG A 144 8.97 17.01 13.63
N THR A 145 8.95 18.33 13.82
CA THR A 145 7.98 19.00 14.70
C THR A 145 6.54 18.80 14.22
N TYR A 146 6.29 18.90 12.90
CA TYR A 146 5.00 18.61 12.29
C TYR A 146 4.56 17.16 12.57
N VAL A 147 5.43 16.18 12.31
CA VAL A 147 5.18 14.75 12.55
C VAL A 147 4.87 14.48 14.02
N GLU A 148 5.64 15.06 14.95
CA GLU A 148 5.40 14.90 16.39
C GLU A 148 4.04 15.46 16.82
N LYS A 149 3.67 16.65 16.34
CA LYS A 149 2.34 17.24 16.61
C LYS A 149 1.23 16.34 16.09
N ARG A 150 1.38 15.80 14.88
CA ARG A 150 0.41 14.88 14.28
C ARG A 150 0.29 13.57 15.04
N ARG A 151 1.40 12.99 15.50
CA ARG A 151 1.38 11.75 16.31
C ARG A 151 0.59 11.90 17.61
N ARG A 152 0.56 13.09 18.20
CA ARG A 152 -0.23 13.38 19.41
C ARG A 152 -1.74 13.39 19.16
N LEU A 153 -2.18 13.50 17.90
CA LEU A 153 -3.59 13.46 17.52
C LEU A 153 -4.07 12.04 17.20
N LEU A 154 -3.16 11.06 17.11
CA LEU A 154 -3.53 9.67 16.86
C LEU A 154 -4.24 9.08 18.09
N VAL A 155 -5.27 8.28 17.81
CA VAL A 155 -5.97 7.49 18.83
C VAL A 155 -4.96 6.60 19.54
N GLN A 156 -4.95 6.67 20.87
CA GLN A 156 -4.12 5.81 21.70
C GLN A 156 -4.89 4.53 22.00
N LEU A 157 -4.79 3.55 21.10
CA LEU A 157 -5.29 2.21 21.39
C LEU A 157 -4.38 1.52 22.41
N HIS A 158 -4.97 0.64 23.23
CA HIS A 158 -4.18 -0.22 24.10
C HIS A 158 -3.38 -1.20 23.24
N VAL A 159 -2.21 -1.58 23.76
CA VAL A 159 -1.44 -2.67 23.16
C VAL A 159 -2.28 -3.94 23.33
N PRO A 160 -2.56 -4.69 22.25
CA PRO A 160 -3.26 -5.97 22.35
C PRO A 160 -2.46 -6.96 23.23
N ASP A 161 -3.17 -7.88 23.87
CA ASP A 161 -2.53 -8.97 24.60
C ASP A 161 -1.90 -9.99 23.62
N GLU A 162 -0.97 -10.82 24.10
CA GLU A 162 -0.21 -11.75 23.25
C GLU A 162 -1.10 -12.81 22.56
N ASP A 163 -2.28 -13.10 23.12
CA ASP A 163 -3.26 -14.06 22.62
C ASP A 163 -4.37 -13.44 21.75
N GLU A 164 -4.33 -12.13 21.54
CA GLU A 164 -5.26 -11.44 20.64
C GLU A 164 -5.02 -11.78 19.16
N SER A 165 -6.03 -11.54 18.33
CA SER A 165 -5.99 -11.93 16.93
C SER A 165 -4.95 -11.12 16.12
N GLU A 166 -4.53 -11.66 14.97
CA GLU A 166 -3.67 -10.94 14.04
C GLU A 166 -4.33 -9.63 13.56
N GLU A 167 -5.65 -9.62 13.40
CA GLU A 167 -6.44 -8.44 13.04
C GLU A 167 -6.38 -7.35 14.12
N ASP A 168 -6.43 -7.72 15.40
CA ASP A 168 -6.28 -6.77 16.51
C ASP A 168 -4.90 -6.14 16.54
N TRP A 169 -3.86 -6.96 16.30
CA TRP A 169 -2.49 -6.49 16.17
C TRP A 169 -2.31 -5.57 14.97
N GLU A 170 -2.86 -5.92 13.81
CA GLU A 170 -2.83 -5.08 12.60
C GLU A 170 -3.54 -3.74 12.83
N SER A 171 -4.73 -3.77 13.43
CA SER A 171 -5.51 -2.58 13.79
C SER A 171 -4.70 -1.67 14.74
N TYR A 172 -4.09 -2.25 15.77
CA TYR A 172 -3.20 -1.52 16.66
C TYR A 172 -2.01 -0.88 15.91
N TRP A 173 -1.28 -1.64 15.08
CA TRP A 173 -0.15 -1.09 14.34
C TRP A 173 -0.56 0.01 13.36
N SER A 174 -1.63 -0.23 12.60
CA SER A 174 -2.22 0.70 11.64
C SER A 174 -2.67 2.01 12.30
N SER A 175 -3.23 1.96 13.50
CA SER A 175 -3.69 3.14 14.26
C SER A 175 -2.55 4.10 14.64
N ARG A 176 -1.32 3.59 14.68
CA ARG A 176 -0.12 4.36 15.06
C ARG A 176 0.57 5.05 13.89
N LEU A 177 0.07 4.86 12.67
CA LEU A 177 0.65 5.41 11.46
C LEU A 177 -0.08 6.69 11.04
N LEU A 178 0.70 7.70 10.63
CA LEU A 178 0.15 8.98 10.20
C LEU A 178 -0.43 8.87 8.80
N ARG A 179 -1.72 9.21 8.67
CA ARG A 179 -2.38 9.44 7.39
C ARG A 179 -2.52 10.93 7.12
N LEU A 180 -2.59 11.29 5.84
CA LEU A 180 -3.05 12.60 5.40
C LEU A 180 -4.48 12.83 5.91
N LEU A 181 -4.77 14.05 6.36
CA LEU A 181 -6.07 14.53 6.81
C LEU A 181 -6.57 15.64 5.89
N PRO A 182 -7.88 15.98 5.93
CA PRO A 182 -8.42 17.13 5.23
C PRO A 182 -7.60 18.40 5.51
N GLY A 183 -7.12 19.04 4.44
CA GLY A 183 -6.25 20.21 4.48
C GLY A 183 -4.76 19.92 4.25
N ASP A 184 -4.32 18.67 4.37
CA ASP A 184 -2.95 18.30 4.04
C ASP A 184 -2.74 18.24 2.51
N SER A 185 -1.58 18.73 2.06
CA SER A 185 -1.18 18.67 0.64
C SER A 185 -1.10 17.22 0.16
N GLY A 186 -1.93 16.88 -0.84
CA GLY A 186 -2.06 15.53 -1.38
C GLY A 186 -3.26 14.74 -0.86
N TYR A 187 -3.94 15.16 0.22
CA TYR A 187 -5.08 14.42 0.78
C TYR A 187 -6.17 14.16 -0.26
N VAL A 188 -6.63 15.20 -0.95
CA VAL A 188 -7.68 15.09 -1.98
C VAL A 188 -7.24 14.16 -3.12
N LEU A 189 -5.97 14.26 -3.54
CA LEU A 189 -5.43 13.41 -4.61
C LEU A 189 -5.47 11.93 -4.22
N TRP A 190 -5.06 11.62 -2.99
CA TRP A 190 -5.08 10.24 -2.49
C TRP A 190 -6.51 9.70 -2.37
N MET A 191 -7.42 10.46 -1.77
CA MET A 191 -8.81 10.03 -1.59
C MET A 191 -9.54 9.84 -2.93
N VAL A 192 -9.29 10.71 -3.91
CA VAL A 192 -9.83 10.53 -5.27
C VAL A 192 -9.26 9.29 -5.93
N ALA A 193 -7.96 9.00 -5.76
CA ALA A 193 -7.33 7.82 -6.32
C ALA A 193 -7.89 6.51 -5.73
N LEU A 194 -8.09 6.47 -4.41
CA LEU A 194 -8.71 5.32 -3.73
C LEU A 194 -10.10 5.01 -4.29
N ARG A 195 -10.94 6.05 -4.44
CA ARG A 195 -12.28 5.89 -5.01
C ARG A 195 -12.26 5.48 -6.47
N ALA A 196 -11.41 6.10 -7.27
CA ALA A 196 -11.27 5.76 -8.68
C ALA A 196 -10.82 4.31 -8.85
N PHE A 197 -9.88 3.86 -8.02
CA PHE A 197 -9.45 2.47 -7.96
C PHE A 197 -10.63 1.55 -7.59
N ARG A 198 -11.29 1.79 -6.46
CA ARG A 198 -12.43 0.96 -6.01
C ARG A 198 -13.54 0.88 -7.06
N GLY A 199 -13.92 2.02 -7.64
CA GLY A 199 -14.93 2.09 -8.71
C GLY A 199 -14.51 1.34 -9.97
N ALA A 200 -13.24 1.44 -10.38
CA ALA A 200 -12.73 0.69 -11.53
C ALA A 200 -12.78 -0.82 -11.32
N ILE A 201 -12.56 -1.31 -10.09
CA ILE A 201 -12.70 -2.73 -9.75
C ILE A 201 -14.17 -3.16 -9.78
N GLU A 202 -15.05 -2.37 -9.16
CA GLU A 202 -16.50 -2.60 -9.16
C GLU A 202 -17.06 -2.68 -10.59
N ASP A 203 -16.69 -1.74 -11.45
CA ASP A 203 -17.06 -1.73 -12.87
C ASP A 203 -16.51 -2.95 -13.62
N ALA A 204 -15.27 -3.37 -13.32
CA ALA A 204 -14.66 -4.53 -13.95
C ALA A 204 -15.40 -5.83 -13.61
N ILE A 205 -15.79 -6.01 -12.34
CA ILE A 205 -16.53 -7.19 -11.89
C ILE A 205 -17.97 -7.16 -12.44
N THR A 206 -18.65 -6.02 -12.33
CA THR A 206 -20.06 -5.86 -12.75
C THR A 206 -20.22 -6.00 -14.27
N SER A 207 -19.35 -5.38 -15.07
CA SER A 207 -19.34 -5.56 -16.53
C SER A 207 -19.04 -7.01 -16.95
N CYS A 208 -18.43 -7.79 -16.04
CA CYS A 208 -18.25 -9.21 -16.23
C CYS A 208 -19.48 -10.04 -15.91
N ALA A 209 -20.26 -9.61 -14.91
CA ALA A 209 -21.49 -10.26 -14.49
C ALA A 209 -22.51 -10.35 -15.63
N VAL A 210 -22.86 -9.19 -16.19
CA VAL A 210 -23.92 -8.95 -17.20
C VAL A 210 -23.78 -9.79 -18.49
N ARG A 211 -22.63 -10.42 -18.74
CA ARG A 211 -22.34 -11.18 -19.97
C ARG A 211 -22.40 -12.70 -19.85
N GLY A 212 -22.72 -13.28 -18.69
CA GLY A 212 -22.84 -14.75 -18.58
C GLY A 212 -23.95 -15.17 -17.63
N SER A 213 -24.64 -16.27 -17.94
CA SER A 213 -25.98 -16.65 -17.46
C SER A 213 -26.15 -17.02 -15.98
N ASP A 214 -25.38 -16.41 -15.07
CA ASP A 214 -25.52 -16.56 -13.62
C ASP A 214 -25.28 -15.20 -12.95
N ASP A 215 -26.18 -14.26 -13.21
CA ASP A 215 -26.07 -12.85 -12.80
C ASP A 215 -26.11 -12.68 -11.28
N VAL A 216 -26.85 -13.54 -10.56
CA VAL A 216 -27.02 -13.46 -9.09
C VAL A 216 -25.74 -13.85 -8.35
N LYS A 217 -25.07 -14.93 -8.78
CA LYS A 217 -23.83 -15.39 -8.16
C LYS A 217 -22.70 -14.37 -8.31
N LYS A 218 -22.65 -13.66 -9.45
CA LYS A 218 -21.57 -12.71 -9.74
C LYS A 218 -21.76 -11.34 -9.09
N CYS A 219 -22.99 -10.87 -8.90
CA CYS A 219 -23.25 -9.67 -8.10
C CYS A 219 -22.83 -9.88 -6.63
N TRP A 220 -23.15 -11.04 -6.06
CA TRP A 220 -22.72 -11.38 -4.70
C TRP A 220 -21.19 -11.42 -4.55
N MET A 221 -20.46 -11.90 -5.57
CA MET A 221 -18.99 -11.86 -5.58
C MET A 221 -18.43 -10.43 -5.69
N ALA A 222 -19.13 -9.50 -6.33
CA ALA A 222 -18.71 -8.10 -6.36
C ALA A 222 -18.82 -7.47 -4.97
N ASP A 223 -19.94 -7.70 -4.28
CA ASP A 223 -20.18 -7.20 -2.93
C ASP A 223 -19.13 -7.77 -1.95
N ASP A 224 -18.90 -9.08 -1.95
CA ASP A 224 -17.90 -9.74 -1.06
C ASP A 224 -16.47 -9.22 -1.28
N ILE A 225 -16.06 -9.02 -2.54
CA ILE A 225 -14.76 -8.46 -2.88
C ILE A 225 -14.64 -7.00 -2.44
N LEU A 226 -15.71 -6.21 -2.59
CA LEU A 226 -15.70 -4.79 -2.23
C LEU A 226 -15.89 -4.55 -0.73
N GLU A 227 -16.51 -5.48 0.00
CA GLU A 227 -16.60 -5.52 1.46
C GLU A 227 -15.26 -5.87 2.09
N SER A 228 -14.47 -6.74 1.45
CA SER A 228 -13.10 -7.06 1.87
C SER A 228 -12.04 -6.01 1.47
N PHE A 229 -12.45 -4.89 0.85
CA PHE A 229 -11.50 -3.84 0.47
C PHE A 229 -10.84 -3.23 1.72
N PRO A 230 -9.49 -3.22 1.82
CA PRO A 230 -8.82 -3.05 3.11
C PRO A 230 -8.70 -1.60 3.61
N VAL A 231 -9.26 -0.63 2.89
CA VAL A 231 -9.06 0.80 3.17
C VAL A 231 -10.38 1.56 3.08
N GLU A 232 -10.66 2.38 4.08
CA GLU A 232 -11.83 3.25 4.08
C GLU A 232 -11.71 4.35 3.01
N CYS A 233 -12.72 4.45 2.16
CA CYS A 233 -12.88 5.56 1.23
C CYS A 233 -13.81 6.60 1.87
N GLU A 234 -13.26 7.54 2.66
CA GLU A 234 -14.05 8.62 3.27
C GLU A 234 -14.86 9.41 2.23
N LYS A 235 -16.00 10.00 2.64
CA LYS A 235 -16.77 10.97 1.84
C LYS A 235 -16.02 12.32 1.86
N ILE A 236 -15.90 12.96 0.69
CA ILE A 236 -15.15 14.20 0.39
C ILE A 236 -16.23 15.19 0.01
#